data_AF-Q8YPB1-F1
#
_entry.id   AF-Q8YPB1-F1
#
_cell.length_a   1.000
_cell.length_b   1.000
_cell.length_c   1.000
_cell.angle_alpha   90.00
_cell.angle_beta   90.00
_cell.angle_gamma   90.00
#
_symmetry.space_group_name_H-M   'P 1'
#
loop_
_entity.id
_entity.type
_entity.pdbx_description
1 polymer ?
#
loop_
_entity_poly.entity_id
_entity_poly.type
_entity_poly.pdbx_seq_one_letter_code
_entity_poly.pdbx_strand_id
1 'polypeptide(L)'
;MQGGDPQSKDPQSSQQLWGTGGYIDPKSGTERRIPLEIKPKGEAEPLYSKTFESARVTVAPELQHKQGALAMARSQQPDSASSQFYFALADLGFLDGNYAVFGQVTQGFDVVNKIQQGDRIDSAKVTQGAENLKVPQ
;
A
#
# COMPACT_ATOMS: atom_id res chain seq x y z
N MET A 1 0.41 -9.15 6.05
CA MET A 1 1.43 -9.73 5.14
C MET A 1 1.87 -8.68 4.16
N GLN A 2 3.18 -8.45 3.98
CA GLN A 2 3.72 -7.37 3.14
C GLN A 2 4.42 -7.93 1.89
N GLY A 3 4.32 -7.22 0.77
CA GLY A 3 4.94 -7.55 -0.51
C GLY A 3 5.33 -6.30 -1.30
N GLY A 4 5.88 -6.48 -2.50
CA GLY A 4 6.24 -5.38 -3.40
C GLY A 4 7.61 -4.74 -3.13
N ASP A 5 8.44 -5.35 -2.30
CA ASP A 5 9.82 -4.93 -2.07
C ASP A 5 10.73 -5.33 -3.26
N PRO A 6 11.37 -4.38 -3.96
CA PRO A 6 12.25 -4.69 -5.08
C PRO A 6 13.50 -5.47 -4.68
N GLN A 7 13.98 -5.34 -3.44
CA GLN A 7 15.21 -6.03 -3.01
C GLN A 7 15.00 -7.54 -2.90
N SER A 8 13.83 -7.95 -2.41
CA SER A 8 13.43 -9.37 -2.34
C SER A 8 13.38 -10.12 -3.69
N LYS A 9 13.45 -9.40 -4.82
CA LYS A 9 13.51 -10.01 -6.16
C LYS A 9 14.84 -10.72 -6.43
N ASP A 10 15.95 -10.21 -5.89
CA ASP A 10 17.25 -10.85 -6.01
C ASP A 10 17.38 -11.97 -4.97
N PRO A 11 17.51 -13.24 -5.39
CA PRO A 11 17.70 -14.36 -4.47
C PRO A 11 18.98 -14.27 -3.63
N GLN A 12 19.96 -13.47 -4.03
CA GLN A 12 21.22 -13.26 -3.30
C GLN A 12 21.15 -12.07 -2.33
N SER A 13 20.06 -11.30 -2.32
CA SER A 13 19.90 -10.18 -1.40
C SER A 13 19.85 -10.66 0.06
N SER A 14 20.53 -9.94 0.95
CA SER A 14 20.44 -10.21 2.38
C SER A 14 19.01 -9.95 2.87
N GLN A 15 18.45 -10.88 3.64
CA GLN A 15 17.13 -10.72 4.25
C GLN A 15 17.02 -9.47 5.14
N GLN A 16 18.15 -8.98 5.65
CA GLN A 16 18.20 -7.73 6.44
C GLN A 16 17.84 -6.49 5.62
N LEU A 17 17.96 -6.57 4.30
CA LEU A 17 17.65 -5.46 3.40
C LEU A 17 16.20 -5.52 2.87
N TRP A 18 15.49 -6.63 3.11
CA TRP A 18 14.11 -6.78 2.65
C TRP A 18 13.21 -5.75 3.32
N GLY A 19 12.32 -5.17 2.53
CA GLY A 19 11.40 -4.12 2.95
C GLY A 19 12.01 -2.72 3.01
N THR A 20 13.29 -2.54 2.63
CA THR A 20 13.93 -1.21 2.64
C THR A 20 13.94 -0.52 1.26
N GLY A 21 13.57 -1.21 0.18
CA GLY A 21 13.61 -0.67 -1.18
C GLY A 21 12.32 -0.02 -1.67
N GLY A 22 12.42 0.76 -2.73
CA GLY A 22 11.27 1.31 -3.45
C GLY A 22 11.45 1.22 -4.97
N TYR A 23 10.36 1.42 -5.71
CA TYR A 23 10.40 1.37 -7.17
C TYR A 23 11.24 2.51 -7.73
N ILE A 24 12.29 2.16 -8.47
CA ILE A 24 13.11 3.11 -9.22
C ILE A 24 12.49 3.30 -10.60
N ASP A 25 12.15 4.54 -10.94
CA ASP A 25 11.67 4.87 -12.27
C ASP A 25 12.82 4.74 -13.28
N PRO A 26 12.69 3.91 -14.33
CA PRO A 26 13.78 3.65 -15.26
C PRO A 26 14.14 4.86 -16.13
N LYS A 27 13.26 5.87 -16.25
CA LYS A 27 13.54 7.09 -17.01
C LYS A 27 14.33 8.10 -16.21
N SER A 28 13.97 8.31 -14.95
CA SER A 28 14.64 9.31 -14.10
C SER A 28 15.79 8.73 -13.28
N GLY A 29 15.82 7.40 -13.07
CA GLY A 29 16.75 6.75 -12.15
C GLY A 29 16.48 7.07 -10.68
N THR A 30 15.34 7.70 -10.37
CA THR A 30 14.96 8.10 -9.00
C THR A 30 13.87 7.19 -8.45
N GLU A 31 13.84 7.05 -7.13
CA GLU A 31 12.75 6.35 -6.47
C GLU A 31 11.44 7.12 -6.64
N ARG A 32 10.41 6.43 -7.11
CA ARG A 32 9.06 6.98 -7.18
C ARG A 32 8.41 6.87 -5.81
N ARG A 33 8.10 8.03 -5.23
CA ARG A 33 7.32 8.15 -4.00
C ARG A 33 5.85 8.39 -4.32
N ILE A 34 4.98 7.86 -3.46
CA ILE A 34 3.53 8.04 -3.52
C ILE A 34 3.13 8.79 -2.26
N PRO A 35 2.48 9.96 -2.38
CA PRO A 35 2.02 10.71 -1.22
C PRO A 35 0.93 9.94 -0.46
N LEU A 36 0.83 10.18 0.84
CA LEU A 36 -0.29 9.64 1.60
C LEU A 36 -1.59 10.26 1.10
N GLU A 37 -2.55 9.45 0.68
CA GLU A 37 -3.90 9.88 0.30
C GLU A 37 -4.92 9.12 1.15
N ILE A 38 -5.66 9.83 2.00
CA ILE A 38 -6.69 9.25 2.87
C ILE A 38 -7.91 10.15 2.94
N LYS A 39 -9.09 9.59 2.65
CA LYS A 39 -10.35 10.34 2.65
C LYS A 39 -11.12 10.15 3.95
N PRO A 40 -11.45 11.20 4.71
CA PRO A 40 -12.37 11.09 5.84
C PRO A 40 -13.76 10.65 5.36
N LYS A 41 -14.44 9.82 6.15
CA LYS A 41 -15.74 9.26 5.77
C LYS A 41 -16.78 10.37 5.54
N GLY A 42 -17.43 10.33 4.38
CA GLY A 42 -18.46 11.31 4.00
C GLY A 42 -17.92 12.64 3.48
N GLU A 43 -16.61 12.84 3.42
CA GLU A 43 -16.01 14.01 2.78
C GLU A 43 -15.91 13.83 1.26
N ALA A 44 -15.96 14.96 0.55
CA ALA A 44 -15.84 14.98 -0.91
C ALA A 44 -14.42 14.67 -1.38
N GLU A 45 -13.42 15.27 -0.73
CA GLU A 45 -12.03 15.25 -1.15
C GLU A 45 -11.14 14.48 -0.16
N PRO A 46 -10.11 13.76 -0.64
CA PRO A 46 -9.12 13.15 0.23
C PRO A 46 -8.14 14.18 0.81
N LEU A 47 -7.50 13.82 1.91
CA LEU A 47 -6.34 14.51 2.43
C LEU A 47 -5.07 13.95 1.82
N TYR A 48 -4.16 14.83 1.43
CA TYR A 48 -2.83 14.50 0.94
C TYR A 48 -1.75 14.83 1.96
N SER A 49 -0.71 13.99 2.01
CA SER A 49 0.53 14.21 2.76
C SER A 49 0.38 14.38 4.27
N LYS A 50 -0.76 14.02 4.84
CA LYS A 50 -1.09 14.19 6.26
C LYS A 50 -1.87 13.01 6.79
N THR A 51 -1.58 12.63 8.04
CA THR A 51 -2.42 11.70 8.79
C THR A 51 -3.65 12.42 9.32
N PHE A 52 -4.67 11.68 9.72
CA PHE A 52 -5.87 12.26 10.34
C PHE A 52 -5.53 12.98 11.64
N GLU A 53 -4.61 12.45 12.43
CA GLU A 53 -4.15 13.09 13.67
C GLU A 53 -3.56 14.47 13.39
N SER A 54 -2.64 14.60 12.44
CA SER A 54 -2.01 15.90 12.13
C SER A 54 -2.98 16.89 11.47
N ALA A 55 -4.00 16.38 10.77
CA ALA A 55 -5.09 17.17 10.21
C ALA A 55 -6.25 17.43 11.19
N ARG A 56 -6.18 16.92 12.43
CA ARG A 56 -7.25 17.00 13.45
C ARG A 56 -8.60 16.44 13.00
N VAL A 57 -8.57 15.40 12.16
CA VAL A 57 -9.75 14.64 11.74
C VAL A 57 -10.07 13.56 12.77
N THR A 58 -11.33 13.50 13.19
CA THR A 58 -11.80 12.56 14.23
C THR A 58 -12.76 11.50 13.70
N VAL A 59 -13.22 11.61 12.45
CA VAL A 59 -14.05 10.60 11.79
C VAL A 59 -13.17 9.48 11.23
N ALA A 60 -13.75 8.29 11.08
CA ALA A 60 -13.08 7.17 10.44
C ALA A 60 -12.78 7.47 8.95
N PRO A 61 -11.79 6.82 8.33
CA PRO A 61 -11.58 6.94 6.89
C PRO A 61 -12.71 6.26 6.12
N GLU A 62 -12.91 6.69 4.87
CA GLU A 62 -13.85 6.09 3.92
C GLU A 62 -13.48 4.63 3.64
N LEU A 63 -12.18 4.36 3.46
CA LEU A 63 -11.62 3.03 3.31
C LEU A 63 -10.90 2.63 4.60
N GLN A 64 -11.39 1.56 5.24
CA GLN A 64 -10.91 1.08 6.54
C GLN A 64 -10.11 -0.20 6.40
N HIS A 65 -9.18 -0.44 7.33
CA HIS A 65 -8.38 -1.66 7.40
C HIS A 65 -9.19 -2.83 7.96
N LYS A 66 -10.20 -3.27 7.21
CA LYS A 66 -10.93 -4.51 7.46
C LYS A 66 -10.14 -5.72 6.97
N GLN A 67 -10.47 -6.90 7.49
CA GLN A 67 -9.89 -8.14 7.00
C GLN A 67 -9.97 -8.23 5.45
N GLY A 68 -8.84 -8.49 4.82
CA GLY A 68 -8.69 -8.52 3.35
C GLY A 68 -8.42 -7.17 2.71
N ALA A 69 -8.34 -6.07 3.47
CA ALA A 69 -7.93 -4.78 2.93
C ALA A 69 -6.49 -4.86 2.38
N LEU A 70 -6.28 -4.16 1.26
CA LEU A 70 -5.00 -3.98 0.61
C LEU A 70 -4.57 -2.51 0.78
N ALA A 71 -3.43 -2.30 1.42
CA ALA A 71 -2.96 -0.96 1.81
C ALA A 71 -1.48 -0.73 1.50
N MET A 72 -1.09 0.53 1.35
CA MET A 72 0.27 0.93 1.04
C MET A 72 1.16 0.86 2.29
N ALA A 73 2.30 0.20 2.19
CA ALA A 73 3.35 0.27 3.20
C ALA A 73 4.16 1.55 3.04
N ARG A 74 4.58 2.15 4.16
CA ARG A 74 5.39 3.37 4.20
C ARG A 74 6.24 3.42 5.46
N SER A 75 7.25 4.29 5.45
CA SER A 75 7.95 4.71 6.67
C SER A 75 7.15 5.79 7.42
N GLN A 76 7.71 6.36 8.49
CA GLN A 76 7.04 7.39 9.29
C GLN A 76 6.64 8.64 8.50
N GLN A 77 7.42 9.03 7.48
CA GLN A 77 7.09 10.16 6.61
C GLN A 77 5.83 9.84 5.78
N PRO A 78 4.80 10.70 5.76
CA PRO A 78 3.55 10.44 5.02
C PRO A 78 3.80 10.09 3.54
N ASP A 79 4.70 10.83 2.88
CA ASP A 79 4.96 10.69 1.44
C ASP A 79 6.12 9.75 1.12
N SER A 80 6.26 8.68 1.91
CA SER A 80 7.34 7.70 1.74
C SER A 80 6.91 6.37 1.14
N ALA A 81 5.62 6.17 0.86
CA ALA A 81 5.17 4.97 0.16
C ALA A 81 5.82 4.88 -1.23
N SER A 82 5.99 3.66 -1.74
CA SER A 82 6.51 3.41 -3.09
C SER A 82 5.84 2.19 -3.71
N SER A 83 6.51 1.04 -3.81
CA SER A 83 5.94 -0.19 -4.38
C SER A 83 5.45 -1.21 -3.37
N GLN A 84 5.72 -0.97 -2.09
CA GLN A 84 5.42 -1.92 -1.04
C GLN A 84 3.98 -1.77 -0.56
N PHE A 85 3.30 -2.90 -0.37
CA PHE A 85 1.91 -2.96 0.08
C PHE A 85 1.73 -4.13 1.05
N TYR A 86 0.59 -4.17 1.73
CA TYR A 86 0.24 -5.28 2.59
C TYR A 86 -1.23 -5.63 2.54
N PHE A 87 -1.52 -6.91 2.81
CA PHE A 87 -2.85 -7.42 3.09
C PHE A 87 -3.09 -7.43 4.60
N ALA A 88 -4.24 -6.91 5.02
CA ALA A 88 -4.76 -7.03 6.38
C ALA A 88 -5.32 -8.44 6.60
N LEU A 89 -4.66 -9.24 7.43
CA LEU A 89 -5.12 -10.61 7.75
C LEU A 89 -6.26 -10.65 8.79
N ALA A 90 -6.49 -9.53 9.47
CA ALA A 90 -7.55 -9.29 10.43
C ALA A 90 -7.96 -7.82 10.35
N ASP A 91 -8.95 -7.40 11.15
CA ASP A 91 -9.25 -5.98 11.31
C ASP A 91 -8.09 -5.25 12.00
N LEU A 92 -7.55 -4.22 11.36
CA LEU A 92 -6.41 -3.42 11.82
C LEU A 92 -6.80 -1.95 11.99
N GLY A 93 -7.92 -1.68 12.66
CA GLY A 93 -8.46 -0.31 12.81
C GLY A 93 -7.50 0.70 13.47
N PHE A 94 -6.43 0.25 14.15
CA PHE A 94 -5.38 1.13 14.66
C PHE A 94 -4.52 1.77 13.57
N LEU A 95 -4.57 1.28 12.33
CA LEU A 95 -3.90 1.84 11.15
C LEU A 95 -4.76 2.87 10.41
N ASP A 96 -6.07 2.93 10.72
CA ASP A 96 -6.99 3.87 10.09
C ASP A 96 -6.58 5.32 10.36
N GLY A 97 -6.66 6.16 9.32
CA GLY A 97 -6.20 7.55 9.38
C GLY A 97 -4.67 7.73 9.31
N ASN A 98 -3.90 6.64 9.30
CA ASN A 98 -2.43 6.67 9.23
C ASN A 98 -1.86 6.04 7.95
N TYR A 99 -2.58 5.09 7.35
CA TYR A 99 -2.19 4.37 6.14
C TYR A 99 -3.32 4.39 5.10
N ALA A 100 -2.94 4.32 3.82
CA ALA A 100 -3.90 4.35 2.71
C ALA A 100 -4.31 2.93 2.32
N VAL A 101 -5.57 2.58 2.57
CA VAL A 101 -6.23 1.43 1.94
C VAL A 101 -6.62 1.83 0.52
N PHE A 102 -6.31 0.98 -0.46
CA PHE A 102 -6.61 1.24 -1.87
C PHE A 102 -7.30 0.06 -2.57
N GLY A 103 -7.49 -1.06 -1.88
CA GLY A 103 -8.17 -2.22 -2.43
C GLY A 103 -8.67 -3.18 -1.36
N GLN A 104 -9.37 -4.21 -1.80
CA GLN A 104 -9.91 -5.27 -0.96
C GLN A 104 -9.81 -6.59 -1.73
N VAL A 105 -9.41 -7.66 -1.05
CA VAL A 105 -9.46 -9.01 -1.61
C VAL A 105 -10.92 -9.41 -1.79
N THR A 106 -11.31 -9.70 -3.03
CA THR A 106 -12.67 -10.17 -3.37
C THR A 106 -12.75 -11.68 -3.53
N GLN A 107 -11.64 -12.35 -3.85
CA GLN A 107 -11.54 -13.80 -4.04
C GLN A 107 -10.17 -14.29 -3.58
N GLY A 108 -10.07 -15.55 -3.12
CA GLY A 108 -8.81 -16.18 -2.73
C GLY A 108 -8.23 -15.72 -1.39
N PHE A 109 -9.05 -15.22 -0.47
CA PHE A 109 -8.57 -14.80 0.85
C PHE A 109 -7.99 -15.97 1.67
N ASP A 110 -8.45 -17.19 1.46
CA ASP A 110 -7.88 -18.40 2.06
C ASP A 110 -6.43 -18.66 1.61
N VAL A 111 -6.08 -18.28 0.39
CA VAL A 111 -4.69 -18.30 -0.12
C VAL A 111 -3.89 -17.19 0.55
N VAL A 112 -4.43 -15.97 0.62
CA VAL A 112 -3.78 -14.84 1.31
C VAL A 112 -3.42 -15.18 2.75
N ASN A 113 -4.31 -15.90 3.45
CA ASN A 113 -4.11 -16.31 4.84
C ASN A 113 -3.04 -17.39 5.04
N LYS A 114 -2.59 -18.04 3.95
CA LYS A 114 -1.56 -19.08 3.97
C LYS A 114 -0.19 -18.57 3.55
N ILE A 115 -0.08 -17.33 3.07
CA ILE A 115 1.19 -16.77 2.61
C ILE A 115 2.18 -16.76 3.80
N GLN A 116 3.42 -17.13 3.53
CA GLN A 116 4.52 -17.14 4.50
C GLN A 116 5.67 -16.24 4.05
N GLN A 117 6.57 -15.93 4.96
CA GLN A 117 7.78 -15.18 4.61
C GLN A 117 8.59 -15.98 3.57
N GLY A 118 8.98 -15.30 2.49
CA GLY A 118 9.72 -15.90 1.39
C GLY A 118 8.86 -16.36 0.21
N ASP A 119 7.52 -16.41 0.36
CA ASP A 119 6.62 -16.60 -0.76
C ASP A 119 6.77 -15.46 -1.79
N ARG A 120 6.58 -15.81 -3.06
CA ARG A 120 6.82 -14.90 -4.19
C ARG A 120 5.55 -14.62 -4.96
N ILE A 121 5.44 -13.38 -5.42
CA ILE A 121 4.44 -12.97 -6.41
C ILE A 121 5.06 -13.16 -7.78
N ASP A 122 4.66 -14.23 -8.49
CA ASP A 122 5.19 -14.53 -9.82
C ASP A 122 4.70 -13.53 -10.88
N SER A 123 3.45 -13.08 -10.76
CA SER A 123 2.88 -12.08 -11.65
C SER A 123 1.75 -11.29 -10.98
N ALA A 124 1.54 -10.06 -11.46
CA ALA A 124 0.38 -9.25 -11.15
C ALA A 124 -0.13 -8.64 -12.46
N LYS A 125 -1.45 -8.68 -12.67
CA LYS A 125 -2.09 -8.21 -13.90
C LYS A 125 -3.36 -7.42 -13.59
N VAL A 126 -3.45 -6.22 -14.15
CA VAL A 126 -4.72 -5.48 -14.21
C VAL A 126 -5.61 -6.16 -15.25
N THR A 127 -6.78 -6.63 -14.84
CA THR A 127 -7.72 -7.35 -15.71
C THR A 127 -8.84 -6.46 -16.24
N GLN A 128 -9.19 -5.40 -15.52
CA GLN A 128 -10.25 -4.42 -15.86
C GLN A 128 -9.91 -3.05 -15.25
N GLY A 129 -10.51 -1.98 -15.77
CA GLY A 129 -10.41 -0.64 -15.19
C GLY A 129 -9.14 0.13 -15.56
N ALA A 130 -8.29 -0.41 -16.44
CA ALA A 130 -7.06 0.26 -16.89
C ALA A 130 -7.36 1.58 -17.62
N GLU A 131 -8.52 1.68 -18.26
CA GLU A 131 -9.04 2.88 -18.91
C GLU A 131 -9.31 4.05 -17.94
N ASN A 132 -9.44 3.78 -16.64
CA ASN A 132 -9.63 4.80 -15.61
C ASN A 132 -8.31 5.41 -15.13
N LEU A 133 -7.16 4.85 -15.53
CA LEU A 133 -5.85 5.37 -15.14
C LEU A 133 -5.61 6.74 -15.79
N LYS A 134 -5.50 7.77 -14.95
CA LYS A 134 -5.07 9.10 -15.37
C LYS A 134 -3.59 9.24 -15.08
N VAL A 135 -2.78 9.35 -16.13
CA VAL A 135 -1.35 9.63 -15.99
C VAL A 135 -1.18 11.10 -15.61
N PRO A 136 -0.45 11.42 -14.53
CA PRO A 136 -0.12 12.81 -14.22
C PRO A 136 0.58 13.46 -15.43
N GLN A 137 0.14 14.66 -15.81
CA GLN A 137 0.81 15.46 -16.86
C GLN A 137 2.12 16.04 -16.35
#